data_AF-A0A1T4MQW0-F1
#
_entry.id   AF-A0A1T4MQW0-F1
#
_cell.length_a   1.000
_cell.length_b   1.000
_cell.length_c   1.000
_cell.angle_alpha   90.00
_cell.angle_beta   90.00
_cell.angle_gamma   90.00
#
_symmetry.space_group_name_H-M   'P 1'
#
loop_
_entity.id
_entity.type
_entity.pdbx_description
1 polymer ?
#
loop_
_entity_poly.entity_id
_entity_poly.type
_entity_poly.pdbx_seq_one_letter_code
_entity_poly.pdbx_strand_id
1 'polypeptide(L)'
;MGFINNAYAAYQNTGIKTASQGKLVVLLYEGAIKNLTNALECFDSDSKIEAKNIEKFGNYIMKAQDIISELQASLNMSAGGEIASNLMSLYIYFNRELMASNINKDKKKIEFVLNMLNQLSAAWVQAANSQSNAVNTGFGGGLNIEG
;
A
#
# COMPACT_ATOMS: atom_id res chain seq x y z
N MET A 1 -5.25 -14.46 13.21
CA MET A 1 -4.98 -13.77 11.92
C MET A 1 -6.30 -13.45 11.22
N GLY A 2 -7.02 -12.38 11.61
CA GLY A 2 -8.34 -12.05 11.03
C GLY A 2 -8.66 -10.56 10.96
N PHE A 3 -7.74 -9.69 11.39
CA PHE A 3 -8.01 -8.25 11.54
C PHE A 3 -7.88 -7.46 10.22
N ILE A 4 -7.09 -7.93 9.26
CA ILE A 4 -6.75 -7.15 8.06
C ILE A 4 -7.82 -7.26 6.95
N ASN A 5 -8.49 -8.41 6.82
CA ASN A 5 -9.45 -8.65 5.73
C ASN A 5 -10.78 -7.89 5.87
N ASN A 6 -11.18 -7.46 7.07
CA ASN A 6 -12.48 -6.81 7.30
C ASN A 6 -12.37 -5.28 7.54
N ALA A 7 -11.19 -4.79 7.94
CA ALA A 7 -10.97 -3.37 8.20
C ALA A 7 -11.23 -2.50 6.95
N TYR A 8 -10.91 -2.98 5.76
CA TYR A 8 -10.96 -2.15 4.56
C TYR A 8 -12.36 -1.96 3.96
N ALA A 9 -13.24 -2.96 4.03
CA ALA A 9 -14.62 -2.84 3.54
C ALA A 9 -15.37 -1.67 4.22
N ALA A 10 -15.02 -1.35 5.46
CA ALA A 10 -15.53 -0.20 6.20
C ALA A 10 -14.92 1.15 5.77
N TYR A 11 -13.65 1.18 5.33
CA TYR A 11 -12.98 2.44 4.94
C TYR A 11 -13.49 3.00 3.61
N GLN A 12 -13.71 2.12 2.63
CA GLN A 12 -14.21 2.49 1.31
C GLN A 12 -15.57 3.20 1.34
N ASN A 13 -16.47 2.81 2.26
CA ASN A 13 -17.79 3.42 2.42
C ASN A 13 -17.74 4.91 2.83
N THR A 14 -16.58 5.42 3.21
CA THR A 14 -16.46 6.73 3.86
C THR A 14 -15.70 7.77 3.04
N GLY A 15 -15.00 7.41 1.94
CA GLY A 15 -14.23 8.44 1.23
C GLY A 15 -13.56 8.12 -0.10
N ILE A 16 -13.61 6.88 -0.60
CA ILE A 16 -13.06 6.55 -1.92
C ILE A 16 -14.21 6.61 -2.92
N LYS A 17 -14.41 7.79 -3.50
CA LYS A 17 -15.62 8.10 -4.29
C LYS A 17 -15.59 7.53 -5.71
N THR A 18 -14.44 7.06 -6.21
CA THR A 18 -14.30 6.58 -7.59
C THR A 18 -13.28 5.45 -7.73
N ALA A 19 -13.51 4.57 -8.70
CA ALA A 19 -12.56 3.53 -9.11
C ALA A 19 -11.18 4.10 -9.51
N SER A 20 -11.12 5.35 -9.99
CA SER A 20 -9.86 6.04 -10.32
C SER A 20 -8.99 6.32 -9.10
N GLN A 21 -9.57 6.64 -7.95
CA GLN A 21 -8.81 6.93 -6.72
C GLN A 21 -8.24 5.65 -6.11
N GLY A 22 -9.01 4.55 -6.10
CA GLY A 22 -8.51 3.23 -5.66
C GLY A 22 -7.33 2.73 -6.50
N LYS A 23 -7.39 2.93 -7.83
CA LYS A 23 -6.28 2.58 -8.73
C LYS A 23 -5.01 3.40 -8.46
N LEU A 24 -5.13 4.69 -8.14
CA LEU A 24 -3.97 5.52 -7.77
C LEU A 24 -3.29 5.02 -6.49
N VAL A 25 -4.07 4.62 -5.49
CA VAL A 25 -3.51 4.04 -4.25
C VAL A 25 -2.73 2.76 -4.55
N VAL A 26 -3.28 1.86 -5.37
CA VAL A 26 -2.58 0.63 -5.80
C VAL A 26 -1.25 0.97 -6.49
N LEU A 27 -1.25 1.94 -7.41
CA LEU A 27 -0.01 2.38 -8.10
C LEU A 27 1.03 2.96 -7.13
N LEU A 28 0.62 3.67 -6.08
CA LEU A 28 1.53 4.12 -5.03
C LEU A 28 2.15 2.93 -4.29
N TYR A 29 1.35 1.94 -3.89
CA TYR A 29 1.89 0.73 -3.26
C TYR A 29 2.89 -0.01 -4.17
N GLU A 30 2.56 -0.19 -5.45
CA GLU A 30 3.46 -0.80 -6.44
C GLU A 30 4.78 -0.01 -6.56
N GLY A 31 4.70 1.33 -6.57
CA GLY A 31 5.86 2.21 -6.58
C GLY A 31 6.75 2.05 -5.34
N ALA A 32 6.16 2.00 -4.14
CA ALA A 32 6.90 1.78 -2.90
C ALA A 32 7.57 0.39 -2.89
N ILE A 33 6.81 -0.65 -3.22
CA ILE A 33 7.28 -2.04 -3.31
C ILE A 33 8.46 -2.14 -4.28
N LYS A 34 8.34 -1.57 -5.49
CA LYS A 34 9.40 -1.57 -6.49
C LYS A 34 10.68 -0.92 -5.96
N ASN A 35 10.58 0.23 -5.29
CA ASN A 35 11.75 0.90 -4.74
C ASN A 35 12.40 0.07 -3.63
N LEU A 36 11.63 -0.55 -2.73
CA LEU A 36 12.18 -1.41 -1.68
C LEU A 36 12.82 -2.68 -2.25
N THR A 37 12.24 -3.29 -3.28
CA THR A 37 12.87 -4.41 -4.00
C THR A 37 14.22 -4.00 -4.60
N ASN A 38 14.29 -2.86 -5.28
CA ASN A 38 15.56 -2.36 -5.83
C ASN A 38 16.59 -2.01 -4.74
N ALA A 39 16.14 -1.55 -3.56
CA ALA A 39 17.00 -1.34 -2.41
C ALA A 39 17.59 -2.67 -1.90
N LEU A 40 16.79 -3.74 -1.86
CA LEU A 40 17.26 -5.09 -1.50
C LEU A 40 18.27 -5.65 -2.49
N GLU A 41 18.12 -5.37 -3.79
CA GLU A 41 19.08 -5.77 -4.82
C GLU A 41 20.46 -5.11 -4.68
N CYS A 42 20.59 -4.04 -3.89
CA CYS A 42 21.88 -3.41 -3.61
C CYS A 42 22.74 -4.19 -2.61
N PHE A 43 22.15 -5.16 -1.90
CA PHE A 43 22.87 -6.03 -0.98
C PHE A 43 23.55 -7.19 -1.71
N ASP A 44 24.76 -7.51 -1.29
CA ASP A 44 25.47 -8.72 -1.71
C ASP A 44 24.99 -9.97 -0.95
N SER A 45 25.63 -11.11 -1.20
CA SER A 45 25.34 -12.39 -0.54
C SER A 45 25.54 -12.36 0.97
N ASP A 46 26.41 -11.48 1.48
CA ASP A 46 26.75 -11.33 2.89
C ASP A 46 25.87 -10.28 3.58
N SER A 47 24.83 -9.78 2.89
CA SER A 47 23.97 -8.69 3.35
C SER A 47 24.73 -7.39 3.65
N LYS A 48 25.77 -7.10 2.86
CA LYS A 48 26.49 -5.82 2.86
C LYS A 48 26.19 -5.05 1.58
N ILE A 49 26.48 -3.74 1.61
CA ILE A 49 26.35 -2.87 0.45
C ILE A 49 27.74 -2.34 0.10
N GLU A 50 28.18 -2.58 -1.13
CA GLU A 50 29.43 -2.01 -1.65
C GLU A 50 29.35 -0.49 -1.71
N ALA A 51 30.49 0.19 -1.52
CA ALA A 51 30.58 1.66 -1.52
C ALA A 51 29.90 2.31 -2.75
N LYS A 52 30.08 1.72 -3.95
CA LYS A 52 29.49 2.21 -5.20
C LYS A 52 27.96 2.16 -5.25
N ASN A 53 27.33 1.35 -4.39
CA ASN A 53 25.88 1.14 -4.34
C ASN A 53 25.21 1.91 -3.20
N ILE A 54 25.97 2.55 -2.28
CA ILE A 54 25.41 3.22 -1.09
C ILE A 54 24.45 4.34 -1.47
N GLU A 55 24.83 5.20 -2.42
CA GLU A 55 23.99 6.31 -2.87
C GLU A 55 22.72 5.79 -3.55
N LYS A 56 22.86 4.81 -4.45
CA LYS A 56 21.76 4.16 -5.16
C LYS A 56 20.76 3.55 -4.18
N PHE A 57 21.26 2.82 -3.17
CA PHE A 57 20.45 2.26 -2.08
C PHE A 57 19.68 3.34 -1.32
N GLY A 58 20.37 4.41 -0.88
CA GLY A 58 19.73 5.51 -0.17
C GLY A 58 18.62 6.18 -0.99
N ASN A 59 18.85 6.38 -2.28
CA ASN A 59 17.87 6.96 -3.20
C ASN A 59 16.60 6.10 -3.34
N TYR A 60 16.72 4.78 -3.37
CA TYR A 60 15.55 3.90 -3.37
C TYR A 60 14.77 3.96 -2.06
N ILE A 61 15.46 3.97 -0.92
CA ILE A 61 14.79 4.09 0.38
C ILE A 61 14.04 5.42 0.49
N MET A 62 14.67 6.54 0.11
CA MET A 62 14.02 7.85 0.12
C MET A 62 12.77 7.88 -0.76
N LYS A 63 12.85 7.37 -1.99
CA LYS A 63 11.68 7.28 -2.89
C LYS A 63 10.54 6.45 -2.30
N ALA A 64 10.84 5.35 -1.61
CA ALA A 64 9.82 4.57 -0.92
C ALA A 64 9.19 5.35 0.23
N GLN A 65 9.99 6.06 1.03
CA GLN A 65 9.51 6.91 2.13
C GLN A 65 8.63 8.08 1.64
N ASP A 66 8.98 8.71 0.52
CA ASP A 66 8.19 9.76 -0.11
C ASP A 66 6.80 9.26 -0.49
N ILE A 67 6.74 8.08 -1.14
CA ILE A 67 5.48 7.44 -1.51
C ILE A 67 4.64 7.06 -0.28
N ILE A 68 5.27 6.52 0.77
CA ILE A 68 4.57 6.19 2.02
C ILE A 68 4.03 7.46 2.70
N SER A 69 4.75 8.57 2.61
CA SER A 69 4.31 9.86 3.14
C SER A 69 3.13 10.43 2.34
N GLU A 70 3.12 10.24 1.01
CA GLU A 70 1.97 10.57 0.18
C GLU A 70 0.75 9.70 0.53
N LEU A 71 0.96 8.40 0.78
CA LEU A 71 -0.11 7.52 1.28
C LEU A 71 -0.67 8.01 2.62
N GLN A 72 0.16 8.50 3.53
CA GLN A 72 -0.30 9.12 4.79
C GLN A 72 -1.14 10.37 4.53
N ALA A 73 -0.66 11.28 3.69
CA ALA A 73 -1.36 12.51 3.35
C ALA A 73 -2.71 12.24 2.65
N SER A 74 -2.82 11.12 1.93
CA SER A 74 -4.05 10.71 1.25
C SER A 74 -5.14 10.14 2.17
N LEU A 75 -4.83 9.86 3.44
CA LEU A 75 -5.80 9.27 4.38
C LEU A 75 -6.89 10.27 4.75
N ASN A 76 -8.15 9.90 4.54
CA ASN A 76 -9.29 10.63 5.07
C ASN A 76 -9.51 10.28 6.55
N MET A 77 -8.86 11.03 7.44
CA MET A 77 -8.95 10.80 8.89
C MET A 77 -10.36 10.99 9.46
N SER A 78 -11.17 11.89 8.86
CA SER A 78 -12.53 12.18 9.35
C SER A 78 -13.50 11.06 9.04
N ALA A 79 -13.48 10.57 7.81
CA ALA A 79 -14.44 9.58 7.36
C ALA A 79 -13.95 8.16 7.66
N GLY A 80 -12.64 7.97 7.61
CA GLY A 80 -11.98 6.69 7.72
C GLY A 80 -11.86 6.08 9.13
N GLY A 81 -12.12 6.86 10.17
CA GLY A 81 -12.19 6.40 11.56
C GLY A 81 -10.97 5.57 12.00
N GLU A 82 -11.24 4.43 12.65
CA GLU A 82 -10.20 3.55 13.20
C GLU A 82 -9.22 3.02 12.14
N ILE A 83 -9.69 2.77 10.92
CA ILE A 83 -8.86 2.23 9.85
C ILE A 83 -7.87 3.28 9.35
N ALA A 84 -8.28 4.55 9.25
CA ALA A 84 -7.37 5.66 8.91
C ALA A 84 -6.27 5.73 9.97
N SER A 85 -6.65 5.66 11.24
CA SER A 85 -5.73 5.71 12.38
C SER A 85 -4.73 4.55 12.37
N ASN A 86 -5.20 3.34 12.08
CA ASN A 86 -4.36 2.15 12.01
C ASN A 86 -3.39 2.22 10.82
N LEU A 87 -3.85 2.65 9.64
CA LEU A 87 -3.00 2.87 8.47
C LEU A 87 -1.97 3.96 8.71
N MET A 88 -2.37 5.08 9.31
CA MET A 88 -1.45 6.17 9.69
C MET A 88 -0.34 5.65 10.61
N SER A 89 -0.71 4.87 11.63
CA SER A 89 0.25 4.29 12.58
C SER A 89 1.23 3.33 11.91
N LEU A 90 0.74 2.48 10.98
CA LEU A 90 1.57 1.58 10.22
C LEU A 90 2.54 2.34 9.30
N TYR A 91 2.07 3.36 8.60
CA TYR A 91 2.93 4.13 7.70
C TYR A 91 4.00 4.93 8.44
N ILE A 92 3.69 5.50 9.61
CA ILE A 92 4.69 6.11 10.50
C ILE A 92 5.74 5.08 10.89
N TYR A 93 5.31 3.89 11.29
CA TYR A 93 6.20 2.80 11.67
C TYR A 93 7.11 2.37 10.49
N PHE A 94 6.57 2.24 9.28
CA PHE A 94 7.35 1.90 8.09
C PHE A 94 8.42 2.96 7.80
N ASN A 95 8.06 4.24 7.81
CA ASN A 95 9.03 5.32 7.59
C ASN A 95 10.16 5.30 8.62
N ARG A 96 9.87 5.00 9.88
CA ARG A 96 10.88 4.85 10.94
C ARG A 96 11.79 3.67 10.70
N GLU A 97 11.24 2.51 10.34
CA GLU A 97 12.03 1.30 10.05
C GLU A 97 12.92 1.47 8.82
N LEU A 98 12.41 2.12 7.76
CA LEU A 98 13.17 2.44 6.56
C LEU A 98 14.28 3.47 6.81
N MET A 99 14.04 4.46 7.68
CA MET A 99 15.08 5.39 8.09
C MET A 99 16.20 4.66 8.85
N ALA A 100 15.83 3.80 9.80
CA ALA A 100 16.78 2.98 10.56
C ALA A 100 17.56 2.01 9.65
N SER A 101 16.90 1.40 8.65
CA SER A 101 17.58 0.55 7.67
C SER A 101 18.51 1.35 6.77
N ASN A 102 18.17 2.58 6.43
CA ASN A 102 19.04 3.42 5.63
C ASN A 102 20.34 3.75 6.38
N ILE A 103 20.25 4.07 7.66
CA ILE A 103 21.42 4.39 8.50
C ILE A 103 22.26 3.12 8.75
N ASN A 104 21.64 2.03 9.19
CA ASN A 104 22.33 0.84 9.67
C ASN A 104 22.57 -0.23 8.60
N LYS A 105 22.09 -0.01 7.37
CA LYS A 105 22.05 -1.02 6.29
C LYS A 105 21.38 -2.33 6.73
N ASP A 106 20.30 -2.21 7.51
CA ASP A 106 19.57 -3.37 8.02
C ASP A 106 18.59 -3.91 6.97
N LYS A 107 19.03 -4.95 6.26
CA LYS A 107 18.24 -5.64 5.22
C LYS A 107 16.90 -6.15 5.76
N LYS A 108 16.86 -6.67 6.99
CA LYS A 108 15.67 -7.32 7.56
C LYS A 108 14.53 -6.33 7.78
N LYS A 109 14.85 -5.09 8.16
CA LYS A 109 13.87 -4.00 8.29
C LYS A 109 13.20 -3.68 6.96
N ILE A 110 13.96 -3.69 5.86
CA ILE A 110 13.42 -3.46 4.51
C ILE A 110 12.52 -4.63 4.10
N GLU A 111 12.96 -5.87 4.30
CA GLU A 111 12.17 -7.07 4.01
C GLU A 111 10.85 -7.09 4.77
N PHE A 112 10.87 -6.71 6.06
CA PHE A 112 9.66 -6.60 6.87
C PHE A 112 8.67 -5.58 6.29
N VAL A 113 9.13 -4.36 5.99
CA VAL A 113 8.27 -3.31 5.44
C VAL A 113 7.75 -3.71 4.06
N LEU A 114 8.60 -4.27 3.21
CA LEU A 114 8.23 -4.78 1.89
C LEU A 114 7.13 -5.83 1.99
N ASN A 115 7.25 -6.80 2.91
CA ASN A 115 6.24 -7.83 3.09
C ASN A 115 4.89 -7.23 3.53
N MET A 116 4.91 -6.27 4.46
CA MET A 116 3.69 -5.61 4.93
C MET A 116 3.03 -4.78 3.84
N LEU A 117 3.81 -4.04 3.03
CA LEU A 117 3.29 -3.29 1.88
C LEU A 117 2.67 -4.21 0.83
N ASN A 118 3.25 -5.39 0.58
CA ASN A 118 2.66 -6.39 -0.32
C ASN A 118 1.31 -6.89 0.18
N GLN A 119 1.18 -7.20 1.47
CA GLN A 119 -0.09 -7.63 2.06
C GLN A 119 -1.17 -6.54 1.96
N LEU A 120 -0.80 -5.29 2.27
CA LEU A 120 -1.71 -4.15 2.12
C LEU A 120 -2.10 -3.94 0.65
N SER A 121 -1.15 -3.96 -0.28
CA SER A 121 -1.40 -3.82 -1.71
C SER A 121 -2.40 -4.86 -2.23
N ALA A 122 -2.24 -6.12 -1.82
CA ALA A 122 -3.18 -7.18 -2.18
C ALA A 122 -4.61 -6.89 -1.67
N ALA A 123 -4.77 -6.39 -0.45
CA ALA A 123 -6.06 -5.98 0.09
C ALA A 123 -6.68 -4.82 -0.71
N TRP A 124 -5.87 -3.84 -1.13
CA TRP A 124 -6.31 -2.72 -1.98
C TRP A 124 -6.77 -3.19 -3.37
N VAL A 125 -6.02 -4.09 -4.00
CA VAL A 125 -6.36 -4.67 -5.32
C VAL A 125 -7.67 -5.46 -5.24
N GLN A 126 -7.81 -6.35 -4.25
CA GLN A 126 -9.03 -7.15 -4.08
C GLN A 126 -10.28 -6.27 -3.97
N ALA A 127 -10.17 -5.19 -3.23
CA ALA A 127 -11.30 -4.32 -3.00
C ALA A 127 -11.60 -3.36 -4.16
N ALA A 128 -10.58 -2.92 -4.91
CA ALA A 128 -10.79 -2.22 -6.18
C ALA A 128 -11.53 -3.10 -7.20
N ASN A 129 -11.25 -4.40 -7.23
CA ASN A 129 -11.90 -5.37 -8.12
C ASN A 129 -13.30 -5.81 -7.66
N SER A 130 -13.62 -5.68 -6.36
CA SER A 130 -14.96 -6.00 -5.86
C SER A 130 -15.99 -4.93 -6.26
N GLN A 131 -15.57 -3.69 -6.46
CA GLN A 131 -16.41 -2.60 -6.98
C GLN A 131 -16.80 -2.79 -8.45
N SER A 132 -15.90 -3.31 -9.31
CA SER A 132 -16.21 -3.53 -10.73
C SER A 132 -17.29 -4.61 -10.95
N ASN A 133 -17.48 -5.53 -9.99
CA ASN A 133 -18.50 -6.57 -10.07
C ASN A 133 -19.88 -6.14 -9.52
N ALA A 134 -19.96 -5.16 -8.63
CA ALA A 134 -21.23 -4.67 -8.08
C ALA A 134 -22.02 -3.77 -9.05
N VAL A 135 -21.36 -3.18 -10.06
CA VAL A 135 -21.99 -2.27 -11.04
C VAL A 135 -22.66 -3.02 -12.21
N ASN A 136 -22.45 -4.34 -12.36
CA ASN A 136 -22.96 -5.14 -13.49
C ASN A 136 -24.24 -5.96 -13.22
N THR A 137 -24.94 -5.76 -12.09
CA THR A 137 -26.19 -6.50 -11.78
C THR A 137 -27.47 -5.67 -11.85
N GLY A 138 -27.39 -4.45 -12.41
CA GLY A 138 -28.50 -3.48 -12.38
C GLY A 138 -28.98 -2.97 -13.74
N PHE A 139 -28.95 -3.76 -14.82
CA PHE A 139 -29.65 -3.42 -16.07
C PHE A 139 -30.15 -4.69 -16.79
N GLY A 140 -31.23 -5.26 -16.26
CA GLY A 140 -32.03 -6.30 -16.90
C GLY A 140 -33.50 -6.00 -16.66
N GLY A 141 -33.98 -4.92 -17.30
CA GLY A 141 -35.33 -4.39 -17.13
C GLY A 141 -36.41 -5.44 -17.40
N GLY A 142 -37.38 -5.49 -16.49
CA GLY A 142 -38.55 -6.34 -16.61
C GLY A 142 -39.43 -5.96 -17.79
N LEU A 143 -40.00 -6.99 -18.41
CA LEU A 143 -41.25 -6.91 -19.16
C LEU A 143 -42.10 -8.09 -18.72
N ASN A 144 -42.94 -7.84 -17.70
CA ASN A 144 -44.11 -8.65 -17.44
C ASN A 144 -45.12 -8.34 -18.54
N ILE A 145 -45.52 -9.36 -19.32
CA ILE A 145 -46.77 -9.32 -20.09
C ILE A 145 -47.59 -10.52 -19.61
N GLU A 146 -48.68 -10.16 -18.93
CA GLU A 146 -49.73 -11.01 -18.38
C GLU A 146 -50.36 -11.88 -19.48
N GLY A 147 -50.81 -13.07 -19.09
CA GLY A 147 -51.72 -13.92 -19.86
C GLY A 147 -53.05 -14.06 -19.14
#